data_AF-A0A964BLF3-F1
#
_entry.id   AF-A0A964BLF3-F1
#
_cell.length_a   1.000
_cell.length_b   1.000
_cell.length_c   1.000
_cell.angle_alpha   90.00
_cell.angle_beta   90.00
_cell.angle_gamma   90.00
#
_symmetry.space_group_name_H-M   'P 1'
#
loop_
_entity.id
_entity.type
_entity.pdbx_description
1 polymer ?
#
loop_
_entity_poly.entity_id
_entity_poly.type
_entity_poly.pdbx_seq_one_letter_code
_entity_poly.pdbx_strand_id
1 'polypeptide(L)'
;MGASNGCEFYIELATDVFQTQNPALLKSLTDFLADLPCSRSGTEILIAACYQLAQIDPDAFRWLWRNSAYLLPEVNLVVPMLEFTLQLLEKQGFLPGQDFNFRSPEQIYLREQTKTELLRRISPGDRLILEELLVIGFVTELEMNWKLTL
;
A
#
# COMPACT_ATOMS: atom_id res chain seq x y z
N MET A 1 -10.12 -4.58 -31.19
CA MET A 1 -9.33 -5.15 -30.09
C MET A 1 -7.94 -4.56 -30.18
N GLY A 2 -7.49 -3.80 -29.17
CA GLY A 2 -6.17 -3.17 -29.17
C GLY A 2 -6.12 -1.83 -28.44
N ALA A 3 -6.46 -1.83 -27.15
CA ALA A 3 -6.25 -0.70 -26.26
C ALA A 3 -6.20 -1.23 -24.82
N SER A 4 -5.08 -1.87 -24.46
CA SER A 4 -4.85 -2.31 -23.07
C SER A 4 -3.38 -2.30 -22.63
N ASN A 5 -2.41 -2.20 -23.54
CA ASN A 5 -1.01 -2.55 -23.20
C ASN A 5 -0.12 -1.34 -22.84
N GLY A 6 -0.57 -0.10 -23.08
CA GLY A 6 0.29 1.08 -22.89
C GLY A 6 0.59 1.37 -21.42
N CYS A 7 -0.41 1.21 -20.54
CA CYS A 7 -0.26 1.52 -19.12
C CYS A 7 0.48 0.42 -18.35
N GLU A 8 0.40 -0.85 -18.78
CA GLU A 8 1.17 -1.96 -18.17
C GLU A 8 2.67 -1.77 -18.37
N PHE A 9 3.11 -1.32 -19.55
CA PHE A 9 4.51 -0.99 -19.81
C PHE A 9 5.04 0.08 -18.85
N TYR A 10 4.23 1.09 -18.52
CA TYR A 10 4.64 2.13 -17.57
C TYR A 10 4.67 1.63 -16.12
N ILE A 11 3.87 0.62 -15.77
CA ILE A 11 3.92 -0.03 -14.45
C ILE A 11 5.20 -0.85 -14.32
N GLU A 12 5.57 -1.61 -15.36
CA GLU A 12 6.84 -2.35 -15.40
C GLU A 12 8.03 -1.40 -15.30
N LEU A 13 8.05 -0.33 -16.12
CA LEU A 13 9.09 0.70 -16.06
C LEU A 13 9.21 1.34 -14.67
N ALA A 14 8.08 1.69 -14.06
CA ALA A 14 8.07 2.26 -12.72
C ALA A 14 8.61 1.27 -11.69
N THR A 15 8.24 -0.01 -11.79
CA THR A 15 8.73 -1.08 -10.92
C THR A 15 10.26 -1.24 -11.05
N ASP A 16 10.78 -1.28 -12.27
CA ASP A 16 12.22 -1.37 -12.54
C ASP A 16 12.96 -0.17 -11.95
N VAL A 17 12.43 1.04 -12.12
CA VAL A 17 13.00 2.26 -11.53
C VAL A 17 12.99 2.17 -10.00
N PHE A 18 11.93 1.66 -9.38
CA PHE A 18 11.85 1.50 -7.93
C PHE A 18 12.92 0.55 -7.39
N GLN A 19 13.20 -0.55 -8.08
CA GLN A 19 14.25 -1.50 -7.71
C GLN A 19 15.64 -0.87 -7.68
N THR A 20 15.89 0.18 -8.47
CA THR A 20 17.18 0.87 -8.45
C THR A 20 17.45 1.64 -7.16
N GLN A 21 16.40 1.96 -6.39
CA GLN A 21 16.47 2.80 -5.19
C GLN A 21 17.21 4.14 -5.44
N ASN A 22 17.20 4.63 -6.68
CA ASN A 22 17.93 5.83 -7.07
C ASN A 22 17.01 7.06 -7.03
N PRO A 23 17.21 8.01 -6.10
CA PRO A 23 16.34 9.18 -5.96
C PRO A 23 16.23 10.04 -7.22
N ALA A 24 17.30 10.13 -8.03
CA ALA A 24 17.27 10.90 -9.26
C ALA A 24 16.36 10.24 -10.31
N LEU A 25 16.42 8.91 -10.43
CA LEU A 25 15.55 8.17 -11.35
C LEU A 25 14.10 8.20 -10.89
N LEU A 26 13.84 8.11 -9.57
CA LEU A 26 12.49 8.24 -9.01
C LEU A 26 11.87 9.59 -9.34
N LYS A 27 12.63 10.67 -9.19
CA LYS A 27 12.18 12.02 -9.55
C LYS A 27 11.96 12.17 -11.07
N SER A 28 12.88 11.66 -11.88
CA SER A 28 12.71 11.69 -13.34
C SER A 28 11.50 10.88 -13.80
N LEU A 29 11.21 9.75 -13.13
CA LEU A 29 10.01 8.96 -13.39
C LEU A 29 8.75 9.76 -13.07
N THR A 30 8.68 10.43 -11.92
CA THR A 30 7.49 11.22 -11.56
C THR A 30 7.21 12.36 -12.54
N ASP A 31 8.27 13.05 -12.98
CA ASP A 31 8.15 14.11 -14.01
C ASP A 31 7.68 13.51 -15.35
N PHE A 32 8.22 12.35 -15.74
CA PHE A 32 7.83 11.65 -16.96
C PHE A 32 6.38 11.17 -16.95
N LEU A 33 5.90 10.63 -15.81
CA LEU A 33 4.55 10.11 -15.68
C LEU A 33 3.47 11.21 -15.71
N ALA A 34 3.84 12.47 -15.43
CA ALA A 34 2.91 13.60 -15.43
C ALA A 34 2.37 13.94 -16.84
N ASP A 35 3.15 13.66 -17.88
CA ASP A 35 2.83 14.04 -19.27
C ASP A 35 2.39 12.85 -20.15
N LEU A 36 2.03 11.72 -19.53
CA LEU A 36 1.77 10.47 -20.27
C LEU A 36 0.46 10.46 -21.06
N PRO A 37 0.46 9.93 -22.29
CA PRO A 37 -0.76 9.59 -23.03
C PRO A 37 -1.28 8.22 -22.59
N CYS A 38 -1.56 8.04 -21.29
CA CYS A 38 -2.19 6.84 -20.72
C CYS A 38 -3.54 7.22 -20.10
N SER A 39 -4.51 6.30 -20.16
CA SER A 39 -5.83 6.52 -19.56
C SER A 39 -5.80 6.48 -18.03
N ARG A 40 -4.74 5.90 -17.46
CA ARG A 40 -4.45 5.94 -16.02
C ARG A 40 -3.61 7.16 -15.69
N SER A 41 -3.84 7.73 -14.52
CA SER A 41 -2.99 8.81 -14.01
C SER A 41 -1.58 8.27 -13.67
N GLY A 42 -0.57 9.15 -13.68
CA GLY A 42 0.77 8.80 -13.20
C GLY A 42 0.75 8.23 -11.78
N THR A 43 -0.12 8.76 -10.93
CA THR A 43 -0.37 8.25 -9.56
C THR A 43 -0.85 6.80 -9.56
N GLU A 44 -1.82 6.45 -10.41
CA GLU A 44 -2.31 5.06 -10.53
C GLU A 44 -1.23 4.09 -11.01
N ILE A 45 -0.33 4.54 -11.89
CA ILE A 45 0.83 3.75 -12.34
C ILE A 45 1.80 3.52 -11.18
N LEU A 46 2.14 4.56 -10.42
CA LEU A 46 3.05 4.45 -9.27
C LEU A 46 2.49 3.53 -8.19
N ILE A 47 1.19 3.61 -7.91
CA ILE A 47 0.50 2.73 -6.96
C ILE A 47 0.56 1.27 -7.41
N ALA A 48 0.23 1.00 -8.68
CA ALA A 48 0.29 -0.36 -9.22
C ALA A 48 1.72 -0.93 -9.20
N ALA A 49 2.72 -0.10 -9.51
CA ALA A 49 4.12 -0.48 -9.43
C ALA A 49 4.57 -0.76 -7.98
N CYS A 50 4.05 -0.03 -6.99
CA CYS A 50 4.30 -0.34 -5.57
C CYS A 50 3.75 -1.72 -5.18
N TYR A 51 2.53 -2.07 -5.62
CA TYR A 51 1.96 -3.40 -5.39
C TYR A 51 2.79 -4.51 -6.02
N GLN A 52 3.27 -4.29 -7.25
CA GLN A 52 4.11 -5.26 -7.94
C GLN A 52 5.47 -5.41 -7.25
N LEU A 53 6.10 -4.29 -6.87
CA LEU A 53 7.37 -4.27 -6.15
C LEU A 53 7.30 -5.06 -4.85
N ALA A 54 6.24 -4.88 -4.05
CA ALA A 54 6.06 -5.62 -2.81
C ALA A 54 6.03 -7.15 -2.99
N GLN A 55 5.60 -7.64 -4.17
CA GLN A 55 5.56 -9.07 -4.48
C GLN A 55 6.91 -9.60 -4.97
N ILE A 56 7.68 -8.79 -5.71
CA ILE A 56 8.90 -9.25 -6.39
C ILE A 56 10.20 -8.85 -5.68
N ASP A 57 10.21 -7.74 -4.95
CA ASP A 57 11.36 -7.20 -4.23
C ASP A 57 10.93 -6.50 -2.92
N PRO A 58 10.76 -7.29 -1.84
CA PRO A 58 10.34 -6.77 -0.54
C PRO A 58 11.26 -5.70 0.05
N ASP A 59 12.57 -5.80 -0.19
CA ASP A 59 13.54 -4.89 0.41
C ASP A 59 13.55 -3.54 -0.31
N ALA A 60 13.43 -3.55 -1.64
CA ALA A 60 13.19 -2.32 -2.39
C ALA A 60 11.86 -1.66 -2.02
N PHE A 61 10.79 -2.44 -1.81
CA PHE A 61 9.52 -1.91 -1.32
C PHE A 61 9.65 -1.22 0.05
N ARG A 62 10.31 -1.86 1.02
CA ARG A 62 10.55 -1.26 2.34
C ARG A 62 11.39 0.01 2.25
N TRP A 63 12.42 0.01 1.41
CA TRP A 63 13.24 1.18 1.18
C TRP A 63 12.39 2.32 0.60
N LEU A 64 11.57 2.03 -0.41
CA LEU A 64 10.69 3.00 -1.06
C LEU A 64 9.66 3.56 -0.08
N TRP A 65 9.05 2.72 0.75
CA TRP A 65 8.09 3.12 1.77
C TRP A 65 8.70 4.12 2.77
N ARG A 66 9.91 3.84 3.26
CA ARG A 66 10.65 4.72 4.18
C ARG A 66 11.13 6.02 3.54
N ASN A 67 11.28 6.02 2.22
CA ASN A 67 11.74 7.15 1.43
C ASN A 67 10.65 7.67 0.48
N SER A 68 9.38 7.54 0.86
CA SER A 68 8.22 7.89 0.04
C SER A 68 8.20 9.36 -0.38
N ALA A 69 8.92 10.23 0.34
CA ALA A 69 9.14 11.62 -0.05
C ALA A 69 9.80 11.80 -1.44
N TYR A 70 10.46 10.76 -1.98
CA TYR A 70 10.99 10.79 -3.35
C TYR A 70 9.91 10.51 -4.42
N LEU A 71 8.81 9.87 -4.04
CA LEU A 71 7.63 9.68 -4.87
C LEU A 71 6.67 10.84 -4.61
N LEU A 72 6.96 12.04 -5.14
CA LEU A 72 6.15 13.27 -5.08
C LEU A 72 5.37 13.52 -3.75
N PRO A 73 5.57 14.63 -3.02
CA PRO A 73 4.80 14.91 -1.79
C PRO A 73 3.26 14.90 -1.99
N GLU A 74 2.78 15.05 -3.22
CA GLU A 74 1.38 14.96 -3.63
C GLU A 74 0.85 13.53 -3.76
N VAL A 75 1.72 12.53 -3.91
CA VAL A 75 1.33 11.11 -3.99
C VAL A 75 1.13 10.60 -2.57
N ASN A 76 -0.07 10.86 -2.04
CA ASN A 76 -0.50 10.26 -0.79
C ASN A 76 -0.74 8.76 -1.00
N LEU A 77 0.28 7.94 -0.74
CA LEU A 77 0.18 6.48 -0.82
C LEU A 77 -0.74 5.89 0.24
N VAL A 78 -1.08 6.60 1.31
CA VAL A 78 -1.91 6.07 2.41
C VAL A 78 -3.32 5.73 1.94
N VAL A 79 -3.98 6.63 1.20
CA VAL A 79 -5.35 6.44 0.72
C VAL A 79 -5.50 5.22 -0.20
N PRO A 80 -4.75 5.08 -1.31
CA PRO A 80 -4.90 3.94 -2.21
C PRO A 80 -4.49 2.61 -1.55
N MET A 81 -3.60 2.67 -0.57
CA MET A 81 -3.18 1.50 0.17
C MET A 81 -4.19 1.08 1.25
N LEU A 82 -4.91 2.03 1.83
CA LEU A 82 -6.07 1.78 2.67
C LEU A 82 -7.20 1.12 1.86
N GLU A 83 -7.49 1.64 0.66
CA GLU A 83 -8.48 1.07 -0.25
C GLU A 83 -8.14 -0.38 -0.62
N PHE A 84 -6.87 -0.67 -0.93
CA PHE A 84 -6.43 -2.03 -1.17
C PHE A 84 -6.58 -2.93 0.06
N THR A 85 -6.24 -2.43 1.24
CA THR A 85 -6.42 -3.17 2.49
C THR A 85 -7.89 -3.55 2.69
N LEU A 86 -8.82 -2.62 2.42
CA LEU A 86 -10.26 -2.89 2.48
C LEU A 86 -10.69 -3.94 1.46
N GLN A 87 -10.28 -3.79 0.20
CA GLN A 87 -10.59 -4.76 -0.86
C GLN A 87 -10.04 -6.15 -0.54
N LEU A 88 -8.85 -6.23 0.05
CA LEU A 88 -8.24 -7.47 0.48
C LEU A 88 -9.06 -8.12 1.62
N LEU A 89 -9.47 -7.33 2.61
CA LEU A 89 -10.30 -7.82 3.72
C LEU A 89 -11.66 -8.34 3.22
N GLU A 90 -12.34 -7.59 2.36
CA GLU A 90 -13.61 -7.99 1.76
C GLU A 90 -13.48 -9.26 0.91
N LYS A 91 -12.42 -9.35 0.09
CA LYS A 91 -12.13 -10.54 -0.73
C LYS A 91 -11.89 -11.79 0.11
N GLN A 92 -11.36 -11.62 1.32
CA GLN A 92 -11.13 -12.71 2.27
C GLN A 92 -12.37 -13.05 3.13
N GLY A 93 -13.47 -12.32 2.95
CA GLY A 93 -14.74 -12.54 3.62
C GLY A 93 -14.86 -11.87 4.99
N PHE A 94 -13.97 -10.94 5.33
CA PHE A 94 -14.04 -10.20 6.59
C PHE A 94 -15.03 -9.06 6.51
N LEU A 95 -15.78 -8.83 7.59
CA LEU A 95 -16.88 -7.87 7.64
C LEU A 95 -16.55 -6.63 8.51
N PRO A 96 -16.83 -5.40 8.01
CA PRO A 96 -16.74 -4.19 8.83
C PRO A 96 -17.64 -4.27 10.07
N GLY A 97 -17.19 -3.75 11.21
CA GLY A 97 -17.93 -3.80 12.47
C GLY A 97 -17.77 -5.11 13.25
N GLN A 98 -17.45 -6.20 12.55
CA GLN A 98 -17.25 -7.53 13.14
C GLN A 98 -15.77 -7.86 13.22
N ASP A 99 -15.10 -7.97 12.07
CA ASP A 99 -13.71 -8.41 11.94
C ASP A 99 -12.72 -7.25 12.00
N PHE A 100 -13.13 -6.09 11.47
CA PHE A 100 -12.32 -4.88 11.45
C PHE A 100 -13.16 -3.62 11.64
N ASN A 101 -12.53 -2.57 12.14
CA ASN A 101 -13.13 -1.26 12.36
C ASN A 101 -12.16 -0.15 11.99
N PHE A 102 -12.67 1.02 11.61
CA PHE A 102 -11.83 2.20 11.47
C PHE A 102 -11.48 2.76 12.85
N ARG A 103 -10.19 2.99 13.09
CA ARG A 103 -9.69 3.74 14.25
C ARG A 103 -9.67 5.24 13.96
N SER A 104 -9.35 5.59 12.72
CA SER A 104 -9.39 6.95 12.14
C SER A 104 -9.64 6.83 10.63
N PRO A 105 -9.82 7.95 9.89
CA PRO A 105 -9.99 7.93 8.43
C PRO A 105 -8.84 7.25 7.67
N GLU A 106 -7.67 7.10 8.28
CA GLU A 106 -6.45 6.57 7.66
C GLU A 106 -6.00 5.24 8.30
N GLN A 107 -6.74 4.73 9.30
CA GLN A 107 -6.31 3.59 10.11
C GLN A 107 -7.42 2.58 10.31
N ILE A 108 -7.11 1.32 9.99
CA ILE A 108 -7.97 0.16 10.27
C ILE A 108 -7.41 -0.61 11.45
N TYR A 109 -8.30 -0.96 12.37
CA TYR A 109 -8.07 -1.89 13.46
C TYR A 109 -8.65 -3.26 13.09
N LEU A 110 -7.82 -4.29 13.17
CA LEU A 110 -8.19 -5.69 13.01
C LEU A 110 -8.26 -6.35 14.39
N ARG A 111 -9.26 -7.21 14.63
CA ARG A 111 -9.22 -8.09 15.80
C ARG A 111 -8.06 -9.08 15.67
N GLU A 112 -7.45 -9.48 16.78
CA GLU A 112 -6.28 -10.39 16.75
C GLU A 112 -6.58 -11.74 16.08
N GLN A 113 -7.78 -12.28 16.23
CA GLN A 113 -8.21 -13.51 15.54
C GLN A 113 -8.29 -13.30 14.02
N THR A 114 -8.91 -12.20 13.59
CA THR A 114 -9.01 -11.78 12.19
C THR A 114 -7.63 -11.57 11.58
N LYS A 115 -6.73 -10.89 12.29
CA LYS A 115 -5.34 -10.67 11.89
C LYS A 115 -4.58 -11.98 11.69
N THR A 116 -4.68 -12.89 12.65
CA THR A 116 -4.03 -14.21 12.57
C THR A 116 -4.53 -14.99 11.35
N GLU A 117 -5.83 -14.97 11.09
CA GLU A 117 -6.41 -15.68 9.95
C GLU A 117 -6.07 -15.01 8.61
N LEU A 118 -6.10 -13.68 8.56
CA LEU A 118 -5.70 -12.90 7.38
C LEU A 118 -4.25 -13.20 6.99
N LEU A 119 -3.32 -13.13 7.94
CA LEU A 119 -1.89 -13.38 7.70
C LEU A 119 -1.58 -14.80 7.19
N ARG A 120 -2.48 -15.76 7.41
CA ARG A 120 -2.35 -17.15 6.90
C ARG A 120 -2.85 -17.32 5.47
N ARG A 121 -3.71 -16.41 4.98
CA ARG A 121 -4.42 -16.55 3.71
C ARG A 121 -3.90 -15.66 2.58
N ILE A 122 -3.14 -14.63 2.93
CA ILE A 122 -2.64 -13.64 1.97
C ILE A 122 -1.26 -14.00 1.44
N SER A 123 -0.88 -13.42 0.29
CA SER A 123 0.46 -13.63 -0.25
C SER A 123 1.54 -12.94 0.60
N PRO A 124 2.82 -13.33 0.48
CA PRO A 124 3.91 -12.64 1.17
C PRO A 124 4.01 -11.14 0.83
N GLY A 125 3.69 -10.76 -0.41
CA GLY A 125 3.67 -9.35 -0.84
C GLY A 125 2.52 -8.56 -0.22
N ASP A 126 1.30 -9.13 -0.23
CA ASP A 126 0.15 -8.52 0.46
C ASP A 126 0.42 -8.37 1.96
N ARG A 127 1.07 -9.38 2.56
CA ARG A 127 1.48 -9.35 3.96
C ARG A 127 2.47 -8.23 4.23
N LEU A 128 3.48 -8.06 3.39
CA LEU A 128 4.45 -6.99 3.52
C LEU A 128 3.79 -5.61 3.46
N ILE A 129 2.88 -5.43 2.52
CA ILE A 129 2.09 -4.21 2.36
C ILE A 129 1.28 -3.94 3.63
N LEU A 130 0.56 -4.95 4.13
CA LEU A 130 -0.18 -4.82 5.38
C LEU A 130 0.73 -4.54 6.58
N GLU A 131 1.90 -5.16 6.68
CA GLU A 131 2.83 -4.93 7.79
C GLU A 131 3.41 -3.50 7.80
N GLU A 132 3.63 -2.90 6.62
CA GLU A 132 4.14 -1.52 6.50
C GLU A 132 3.03 -0.45 6.59
N LEU A 133 1.78 -0.81 6.23
CA LEU A 133 0.59 0.07 6.30
C LEU A 133 -0.11 0.07 7.64
N LEU A 134 -0.25 -1.12 8.21
CA LEU A 134 -0.70 -1.24 9.58
C LEU A 134 0.46 -0.71 10.40
N VAL A 135 0.37 0.56 10.80
CA VAL A 135 0.85 0.93 12.12
C VAL A 135 0.10 -0.01 13.07
N ILE A 136 0.66 -1.20 13.28
CA ILE A 136 0.31 -2.06 14.39
C ILE A 136 0.72 -1.20 15.57
N GLY A 137 -0.20 -0.36 16.01
CA GLY A 137 -0.30 -0.05 17.41
C GLY A 137 -0.34 -1.41 18.07
N PHE A 138 0.81 -1.84 18.57
CA PHE A 138 0.89 -2.74 19.70
C PHE A 138 0.27 -2.00 20.88
N VAL A 139 -1.03 -1.71 20.78
CA VAL A 139 -1.84 -1.50 21.94
C VAL A 139 -2.19 -2.91 22.35
N THR A 140 -1.32 -3.50 23.18
CA THR A 140 -1.77 -4.55 24.08
C THR A 140 -3.09 -4.08 24.69
N GLU A 141 -4.07 -4.97 24.79
CA GLU A 141 -5.41 -4.76 25.37
C GLU A 141 -5.40 -3.95 26.70
N LEU A 142 -4.25 -3.83 27.34
CA LEU A 142 -3.94 -3.00 28.50
C LEU A 142 -4.01 -1.47 28.30
N GLU A 143 -3.83 -0.89 27.10
CA GLU A 143 -3.92 0.59 26.98
C GLU A 143 -5.34 1.13 26.82
N MET A 144 -6.35 0.27 26.62
CA MET A 144 -7.75 0.73 26.58
C MET A 144 -8.32 1.06 27.97
N ASN A 145 -7.61 0.72 29.05
CA ASN A 145 -8.15 0.84 30.41
C ASN A 145 -7.78 2.13 31.16
N TRP A 146 -6.94 3.02 30.61
CA TRP A 146 -6.50 4.23 31.32
C TRP A 146 -7.15 5.54 30.85
N LYS A 147 -7.98 5.53 29.80
CA LYS A 147 -8.67 6.75 29.31
C LYS A 147 -10.14 6.88 29.72
N LEU A 148 -10.66 5.98 30.57
CA LEU A 148 -12.02 6.08 31.13
C LEU A 148 -12.03 6.44 32.63
N THR A 149 -10.92 6.93 33.16
CA THR A 149 -10.87 7.44 34.53
C THR A 149 -9.98 8.67 34.58
N LEU A 150 -10.52 9.82 34.18
CA LEU A 150 -10.20 11.17 34.66
C LEU A 150 -11.24 12.16 34.13
#